data_AF-A0A3A4XSB0-F1
#
_entry.id   AF-A0A3A4XSB0-F1
#
_cell.length_a   1.000
_cell.length_b   1.000
_cell.length_c   1.000
_cell.angle_alpha   90.00
_cell.angle_beta   90.00
_cell.angle_gamma   90.00
#
_symmetry.space_group_name_H-M   'P 1'
#
loop_
_entity.id
_entity.type
_entity.pdbx_description
1 polymer ?
#
loop_
_entity_poly.entity_id
_entity_poly.type
_entity_poly.pdbx_seq_one_letter_code
_entity_poly.pdbx_strand_id
1 'polypeptide(L)' 'MTDRPENNADDIGYECIKHQIRLDAGWAKCMDPELYCKFRPSCMIHFLEKENARARAKRMR' A
#
# COMPACT_ATOMS: atom_id res chain seq x y z
N MET A 1 8.20 13.91 11.77
CA MET A 1 7.21 14.54 10.89
C MET A 1 7.11 13.68 9.64
N THR A 2 6.16 12.76 9.58
CA THR A 2 5.89 12.00 8.35
C THR A 2 4.90 12.83 7.56
N ASP A 3 5.39 13.62 6.62
CA ASP A 3 4.58 14.30 5.60
C ASP A 3 3.75 13.26 4.85
N ARG A 4 2.51 13.05 5.31
CA ARG A 4 1.49 12.36 4.53
C ARG A 4 0.91 13.44 3.62
N PRO A 5 1.19 13.42 2.30
CA PRO A 5 0.63 14.41 1.40
C PRO A 5 -0.89 14.35 1.52
N GLU A 6 -1.50 15.52 1.56
CA GLU A 6 -2.94 15.71 1.62
C GLU A 6 -3.55 14.94 0.44
N ASN A 7 -4.44 13.99 0.73
CA ASN A 7 -5.02 13.10 -0.28
C ASN A 7 -5.73 13.94 -1.36
N ASN A 8 -5.07 14.11 -2.50
CA ASN A 8 -5.65 14.73 -3.67
C ASN A 8 -6.74 13.79 -4.20
N ALA A 9 -7.86 14.34 -4.66
CA ALA A 9 -9.00 13.56 -5.15
C ALA A 9 -8.64 12.63 -6.33
N ASP A 10 -7.52 12.89 -7.00
CA ASP A 10 -6.97 12.13 -8.12
C ASP A 10 -6.01 10.99 -7.71
N ASP A 11 -5.70 10.82 -6.43
CA ASP A 11 -4.82 9.73 -5.97
C ASP A 11 -5.58 8.39 -6.04
N ILE A 12 -4.98 7.39 -6.69
CA ILE A 12 -5.58 6.06 -6.85
C ILE A 12 -5.61 5.39 -5.47
N GLY A 13 -6.74 5.53 -4.78
CA GLY A 13 -6.98 4.91 -3.49
C GLY A 13 -7.40 3.45 -3.64
N TYR A 14 -6.77 2.56 -2.88
CA TYR A 14 -7.09 1.13 -2.82
C TYR A 14 -7.87 0.82 -1.54
N GLU A 15 -8.94 0.05 -1.67
CA GLU A 15 -9.73 -0.38 -0.52
C GLU A 15 -9.33 -1.78 -0.06
N CYS A 16 -9.10 -1.92 1.25
CA CYS A 16 -8.96 -3.21 1.89
C CYS A 16 -10.34 -3.70 2.36
N ILE A 17 -10.98 -4.58 1.57
CA ILE A 17 -12.33 -5.09 1.88
C ILE A 17 -12.42 -5.75 3.27
N LYS A 18 -11.35 -6.43 3.72
CA LYS A 18 -11.30 -7.11 5.03
C LYS A 18 -11.44 -6.15 6.21
N HIS A 19 -10.84 -4.96 6.09
CA HIS A 19 -10.81 -3.98 7.17
C HIS A 19 -11.63 -2.72 6.86
N GLN A 20 -12.21 -2.65 5.66
CA GLN A 20 -12.96 -1.51 5.13
C GLN A 20 -12.20 -0.19 5.26
N ILE A 21 -10.88 -0.22 5.01
CA ILE A 21 -10.03 0.97 5.00
C ILE A 21 -9.58 1.32 3.58
N ARG A 22 -9.45 2.62 3.30
CA ARG A 22 -8.89 3.13 2.05
C ARG A 22 -7.43 3.55 2.29
N LEU A 23 -6.56 3.12 1.39
CA LEU A 23 -5.12 3.33 1.44
C LEU A 23 -4.64 3.95 0.12
N ASP A 24 -3.74 4.92 0.22
CA ASP A 24 -3.18 5.63 -0.93
C ASP A 24 -2.12 4.77 -1.63
N ALA A 25 -2.04 4.79 -2.97
CA ALA A 25 -1.15 3.91 -3.74
C ALA A 25 0.32 3.99 -3.30
N GLY A 26 0.81 5.22 -3.08
CA GLY A 26 2.21 5.49 -2.72
C GLY A 26 2.59 5.12 -1.27
N TRP A 27 1.57 4.90 -0.42
CA TRP A 27 1.74 4.62 1.01
C TRP A 27 0.99 3.36 1.46
N ALA A 28 0.48 2.59 0.51
CA ALA A 28 -0.27 1.37 0.77
C ALA A 28 0.59 0.42 1.61
N LYS A 29 0.11 0.13 2.82
CA LYS A 29 0.72 -0.81 3.75
C LYS A 29 -0.34 -1.79 4.21
N CYS A 30 -0.11 -3.07 3.97
CA CYS A 30 -1.04 -4.09 4.41
C CYS A 30 -1.01 -4.20 5.94
N MET A 31 -2.19 -4.29 6.57
CA MET A 31 -2.27 -4.48 8.03
C MET A 31 -2.03 -5.94 8.42
N ASP A 32 -2.50 -6.89 7.59
CA ASP A 32 -2.35 -8.33 7.82
C ASP A 32 -1.67 -9.03 6.64
N PRO A 33 -0.41 -8.66 6.30
CA PRO A 33 0.29 -9.27 5.18
C PRO A 33 0.48 -10.77 5.39
N GLU A 34 0.76 -11.23 6.61
CA GLU A 34 1.09 -12.63 6.88
C GLU A 34 -0.11 -13.56 7.07
N LEU A 35 -1.28 -13.01 7.45
CA LEU A 35 -2.43 -13.81 7.83
C LEU A 35 -3.36 -14.14 6.65
N TYR A 36 -3.52 -13.21 5.71
CA TYR A 36 -4.51 -13.33 4.63
C TYR A 36 -3.97 -12.85 3.27
N CYS A 37 -3.24 -11.75 3.25
CA CYS A 37 -2.88 -11.07 1.99
C CYS A 37 -1.66 -11.67 1.29
N LYS A 38 -0.77 -12.39 1.99
CA LYS A 38 0.41 -13.08 1.41
C LYS A 38 0.03 -14.17 0.41
N PHE A 39 -1.11 -14.84 0.60
CA PHE A 39 -1.56 -15.95 -0.25
C PHE A 39 -2.67 -15.53 -1.23
N ARG A 40 -3.10 -14.26 -1.20
CA ARG A 40 -4.18 -13.73 -2.04
C ARG A 40 -3.54 -12.95 -3.20
N PRO A 41 -3.42 -13.54 -4.41
CA PRO A 41 -2.83 -12.84 -5.56
C PRO A 41 -3.62 -11.59 -5.94
N SER A 42 -4.89 -11.48 -5.52
CA SER A 42 -5.76 -10.33 -5.76
C SER A 42 -5.52 -9.15 -4.81
N CYS A 43 -4.67 -9.26 -3.78
CA CYS A 43 -4.47 -8.16 -2.84
C CYS A 43 -3.49 -7.12 -3.41
N MET A 44 -4.04 -6.08 -4.05
CA MET A 44 -3.25 -5.01 -4.64
C MET A 44 -2.45 -4.20 -3.61
N ILE A 45 -2.96 -4.04 -2.39
CA ILE A 45 -2.28 -3.33 -1.29
C ILE A 45 -0.96 -4.00 -0.94
N HIS A 46 -0.96 -5.33 -0.79
CA HIS A 46 0.27 -6.10 -0.46
C HIS A 46 1.27 -6.08 -1.62
N PHE A 47 0.77 -6.09 -2.86
CA PHE A 47 1.62 -5.92 -4.04
C PHE A 47 2.29 -4.53 -4.05
N LEU A 48 1.52 -3.46 -3.86
CA LEU A 48 2.01 -2.09 -3.83
C LEU A 48 2.99 -1.85 -2.69
N GLU A 49 2.75 -2.41 -1.50
CA GLU A 49 3.69 -2.33 -0.39
C GLU A 49 5.08 -2.85 -0.78
N LYS A 50 5.13 -4.02 -1.45
CA LYS A 50 6.39 -4.61 -1.93
C LYS A 50 7.05 -3.75 -3.01
N GLU A 51 6.28 -3.25 -3.96
CA GLU A 51 6.80 -2.39 -5.04
C GLU A 51 7.32 -1.05 -4.49
N ASN A 52 6.60 -0.44 -3.56
CA ASN A 52 7.02 0.79 -2.88
C ASN A 52 8.32 0.58 -2.08
N ALA A 53 8.44 -0.55 -1.38
CA ALA A 53 9.66 -0.90 -0.66
C ALA A 53 10.86 -1.08 -1.61
N ARG A 54 10.66 -1.78 -2.75
CA ARG A 54 11.68 -1.95 -3.80
C ARG A 54 12.09 -0.63 -4.43
N ALA A 55 11.13 0.25 -4.74
CA ALA A 55 11.39 1.56 -5.30
C ALA A 55 12.20 2.44 -4.33
N ARG A 56 11.87 2.42 -3.04
CA ARG A 56 12.63 3.12 -1.99
C ARG A 56 14.07 2.58 -1.88
N ALA A 57 14.26 1.26 -1.92
CA ALA A 57 15.59 0.64 -1.92
C ALA A 57 16.41 1.03 -3.16
N LYS A 58 15.79 1.09 -4.35
CA LYS A 58 16.45 1.51 -5.59
C LYS A 58 16.89 2.98 -5.56
N ARG A 59 16.11 3.85 -4.91
CA ARG A 59 16.44 5.28 -4.75
C ARG A 59 17.61 5.53 -3.79
N MET A 60 17.96 4.55 -2.95
CA MET A 60 19.07 4.64 -1.99
C MET A 60 20.40 4.10 -2.54
N ARG A 61 20.44 3.69 -3.81
CA ARG A 61 21.60 3.11 -4.49
C ARG A 61 22.09 4.03 -5.58
#